data_AF-A0A2S8G8N5-F1
#
_entry.id   AF-A0A2S8G8N5-F1
#
_cell.length_a   1.000
_cell.length_b   1.000
_cell.length_c   1.000
_cell.angle_alpha   90.00
_cell.angle_beta   90.00
_cell.angle_gamma   90.00
#
_symmetry.space_group_name_H-M   'P 1'
#
loop_
_entity.id
_entity.type
_entity.pdbx_description
1 polymer ?
#
loop_
_entity_poly.entity_id
_entity_poly.type
_entity_poly.pdbx_seq_one_letter_code
_entity_poly.pdbx_strand_id
1 'polypeptide(L)'
;MTFDGKPIETGRILFRQTEGDGRAYSTEIVEGSYKLEVKEGPTEVAITASRLIPGKFDNSNGTPEQMGEMYIPAKYNQKTELNALVKSGSDNQFSFDLSAK
;
A
#
# COMPACT_ATOMS: atom_id res chain seq x y z
N MET A 1 -7.12 -1.32 -7.73
CA MET A 1 -5.81 -1.86 -7.31
C MET A 1 -5.93 -3.34 -7.05
N THR A 2 -5.04 -4.11 -7.67
CA THR A 2 -5.08 -5.57 -7.65
C THR A 2 -3.72 -6.17 -7.28
N PHE A 3 -3.73 -7.40 -6.79
CA PHE A 3 -2.57 -8.26 -6.62
C PHE A 3 -2.89 -9.63 -7.24
N ASP A 4 -2.05 -10.07 -8.19
CA ASP A 4 -2.26 -11.29 -8.98
C ASP A 4 -3.69 -11.36 -9.58
N GLY A 5 -4.19 -10.22 -10.07
CA GLY A 5 -5.51 -10.09 -10.70
C GLY A 5 -6.70 -10.06 -9.74
N LYS A 6 -6.47 -10.11 -8.42
CA LYS A 6 -7.53 -10.01 -7.40
C LYS A 6 -7.47 -8.65 -6.70
N PRO A 7 -8.61 -8.03 -6.35
CA PRO A 7 -8.60 -6.82 -5.53
C PRO A 7 -7.86 -7.04 -4.20
N ILE A 8 -7.09 -6.05 -3.78
CA ILE A 8 -6.55 -6.03 -2.40
C ILE A 8 -7.73 -5.72 -1.47
N GLU A 9 -8.20 -6.72 -0.71
CA GLU A 9 -9.36 -6.58 0.18
C GLU A 9 -9.15 -5.50 1.24
N THR A 10 -8.02 -5.58 1.95
CA THR A 10 -7.60 -4.59 2.93
C THR A 10 -6.10 -4.34 2.82
N GLY A 11 -5.71 -3.08 2.98
CA GLY A 11 -4.31 -2.69 2.93
C GLY A 11 -4.12 -1.21 3.22
N ARG A 12 -2.90 -0.74 2.94
CA ARG A 12 -2.53 0.67 3.04
C ARG A 12 -1.76 1.08 1.80
N ILE A 13 -2.05 2.28 1.33
CA ILE A 13 -1.26 2.96 0.31
C ILE A 13 -0.64 4.22 0.93
N LEU A 14 0.60 4.49 0.56
CA LEU A 14 1.37 5.64 1.02
C LEU A 14 1.97 6.35 -0.19
N PHE A 15 1.76 7.65 -0.28
CA PHE A 15 2.38 8.55 -1.24
C PHE A 15 3.41 9.38 -0.48
N ARG A 16 4.69 9.30 -0.88
CA ARG A 16 5.78 10.12 -0.33
C ARG A 16 6.31 11.02 -1.41
N GLN A 17 6.29 12.34 -1.17
CA GLN A 17 6.87 13.29 -2.12
C GLN A 17 8.37 13.02 -2.26
N THR A 18 8.85 12.96 -3.50
CA THR A 18 10.29 12.79 -3.81
C THR A 18 11.02 14.12 -3.93
N GLU A 19 10.25 15.22 -4.00
CA GLU A 19 10.74 16.59 -4.01
C GLU A 19 10.10 17.40 -2.87
N GLY A 20 10.73 18.50 -2.49
CA GLY A 20 10.23 19.38 -1.43
C GLY A 20 10.57 18.88 -0.02
N ASP A 21 9.58 18.87 0.88
CA ASP A 21 9.74 18.52 2.30
C ASP A 21 9.66 17.01 2.57
N GLY A 22 9.48 16.19 1.51
CA GLY A 22 9.39 14.74 1.63
C GLY A 22 8.12 14.25 2.33
N ARG A 23 7.08 15.08 2.40
CA ARG A 23 5.85 14.76 3.13
C ARG A 23 5.21 13.48 2.61
N ALA A 24 4.75 12.66 3.56
CA ALA A 24 4.06 11.42 3.29
C ALA A 24 2.58 11.51 3.66
N TYR A 25 1.74 10.90 2.83
CA TYR A 25 0.30 10.83 2.96
C TYR A 25 -0.10 9.37 2.82
N SER A 26 -0.96 8.86 3.70
CA SER A 26 -1.37 7.47 3.66
C SER A 26 -2.85 7.33 3.95
N THR A 27 -3.48 6.38 3.28
CA THR A 27 -4.88 6.00 3.48
C THR A 27 -5.03 4.48 3.39
N GLU A 28 -6.19 4.00 3.81
CA GLU A 28 -6.55 2.59 3.70
C GLU A 28 -6.97 2.24 2.27
N ILE A 29 -6.69 0.99 1.91
CA ILE A 29 -7.20 0.33 0.72
C ILE A 29 -8.35 -0.55 1.17
N VAL A 30 -9.51 -0.42 0.52
CA VAL A 30 -10.69 -1.27 0.76
C VAL A 30 -11.20 -1.75 -0.59
N GLU A 31 -11.25 -3.08 -0.77
CA GLU A 31 -11.73 -3.73 -2.00
C GLU A 31 -11.03 -3.19 -3.26
N GLY A 32 -9.71 -2.98 -3.18
CA GLY A 32 -8.89 -2.46 -4.27
C GLY A 32 -9.08 -0.98 -4.56
N SER A 33 -9.84 -0.25 -3.74
CA SER A 33 -10.09 1.18 -3.89
C SER A 33 -9.47 1.98 -2.75
N TYR A 34 -9.13 3.23 -3.01
CA TYR A 34 -8.65 4.17 -1.99
C TYR A 34 -9.00 5.61 -2.37
N LYS A 35 -9.02 6.50 -1.38
CA LYS A 35 -9.14 7.94 -1.58
C LYS A 35 -8.19 8.67 -0.63
N LEU A 36 -7.41 9.58 -1.18
CA LEU A 36 -6.36 10.30 -0.45
C LEU A 36 -6.29 11.75 -0.91
N GLU A 37 -6.19 12.66 0.05
CA GLU A 37 -5.80 14.05 -0.21
C GLU A 37 -4.29 14.16 -0.06
N VAL A 38 -3.63 14.61 -1.12
CA VAL A 38 -2.17 14.69 -1.23
C VAL A 38 -1.82 15.95 -2.02
N LYS A 39 -0.70 16.58 -1.65
CA LYS A 39 -0.17 17.75 -2.36
C LYS A 39 0.31 17.35 -3.76
N GLU A 40 0.18 18.25 -4.73
CA GLU A 40 0.74 18.05 -6.05
C GLU A 40 2.27 17.87 -6.02
N GLY A 41 2.79 17.11 -6.99
CA GLY A 41 4.21 16.83 -7.14
C GLY A 41 4.51 15.36 -7.44
N PRO A 42 5.78 15.05 -7.76
CA PRO A 42 6.23 13.68 -7.94
C PRO A 42 6.27 12.95 -6.60
N THR A 43 5.82 11.69 -6.62
CA THR A 43 5.71 10.84 -5.43
C THR A 43 6.15 9.42 -5.72
N GLU A 44 6.83 8.82 -4.75
CA GLU A 44 6.97 7.37 -4.63
C GLU A 44 5.73 6.82 -3.93
N VAL A 45 5.26 5.66 -4.39
CA VAL A 45 4.06 5.01 -3.87
C VAL A 45 4.44 3.69 -3.21
N ALA A 46 4.09 3.48 -1.95
CA ALA A 46 4.27 2.21 -1.26
C ALA A 46 2.91 1.60 -0.93
N ILE A 47 2.75 0.31 -1.21
CA ILE A 47 1.54 -0.46 -0.96
C ILE A 47 1.88 -1.58 0.02
N THR A 48 1.06 -1.71 1.06
CA THR A 48 1.19 -2.77 2.06
C THR A 48 -0.15 -3.47 2.22
N ALA A 49 -0.11 -4.79 2.31
CA ALA A 49 -1.26 -5.59 2.66
C ALA A 49 -0.76 -6.87 3.34
N SER A 50 -1.48 -7.29 4.37
CA SER A 50 -1.15 -8.45 5.16
C SER A 50 -2.34 -9.40 5.19
N ARG A 51 -2.07 -10.69 5.24
CA ARG A 51 -3.07 -11.73 5.42
C ARG A 51 -2.74 -12.58 6.62
N LEU A 52 -3.75 -13.07 7.31
CA LEU A 52 -3.56 -13.98 8.44
C LEU A 52 -3.01 -15.31 7.93
N ILE A 53 -2.07 -15.89 8.66
CA ILE A 53 -1.50 -17.20 8.39
C ILE A 53 -2.37 -18.23 9.12
N PRO A 54 -3.09 -19.12 8.42
CA PRO A 54 -3.95 -20.10 9.06
C PRO A 54 -3.16 -21.00 10.02
N GLY A 55 -3.67 -21.15 11.25
CA GLY A 55 -3.07 -22.03 12.26
C GLY A 55 -1.79 -21.50 12.93
N LYS A 56 -1.32 -20.30 12.60
CA LYS A 56 -0.13 -19.71 13.21
C LYS A 56 -0.50 -18.60 14.19
N PHE A 57 -0.05 -18.76 15.44
CA PHE A 57 -0.32 -17.83 16.54
C PHE A 57 0.96 -17.44 17.26
N ASP A 58 1.06 -16.17 17.64
CA ASP A 58 2.04 -15.67 18.60
C ASP A 58 1.45 -15.80 20.01
N ASN A 59 2.22 -16.38 20.94
CA ASN A 59 1.82 -16.56 22.33
C ASN A 59 2.77 -15.83 23.30
N SER A 60 3.66 -14.98 22.78
CA SER A 60 4.73 -14.34 23.56
C SER A 60 4.21 -13.38 24.63
N ASN A 61 2.99 -12.88 24.49
CA ASN A 61 2.33 -11.97 25.43
C ASN A 61 1.29 -12.67 26.33
N GLY A 62 1.21 -14.00 26.32
CA GLY A 62 0.26 -14.79 27.12
C GLY A 62 -1.17 -14.85 26.55
N THR A 63 -1.46 -14.14 25.47
CA THR A 63 -2.73 -14.22 24.73
C THR A 63 -2.43 -14.68 23.29
N PRO A 64 -3.02 -15.78 22.79
CA PRO A 64 -2.78 -16.20 21.41
C PRO A 64 -3.27 -15.13 20.42
N GLU A 65 -2.34 -14.53 19.68
CA GLU A 65 -2.62 -13.57 18.60
C GLU A 65 -2.35 -14.22 17.26
N GLN A 66 -3.31 -14.15 16.33
CA GLN A 66 -3.13 -14.74 15.02
C GLN A 66 -2.06 -13.98 14.23
N MET A 67 -1.06 -14.71 13.74
CA MET A 67 0.03 -14.09 12.99
C MET A 67 -0.41 -13.72 11.57
N GLY A 68 0.04 -12.55 11.10
CA GLY A 68 -0.08 -12.14 9.71
C GLY A 68 1.24 -12.24 8.95
N GLU A 69 1.15 -12.38 7.63
CA GLU A 69 2.25 -12.18 6.70
C GLU A 69 1.95 -11.07 5.72
N MET A 70 2.95 -10.26 5.42
CA MET A 70 2.90 -9.29 4.33
C MET A 70 3.10 -10.02 3.00
N TYR A 71 2.11 -9.96 2.13
CA TYR A 71 2.17 -10.67 0.83
C TYR A 71 2.55 -9.77 -0.34
N ILE A 72 2.62 -8.45 -0.13
CA ILE A 72 3.06 -7.49 -1.15
C ILE A 72 4.60 -7.50 -1.25
N PRO A 73 5.18 -7.79 -2.42
CA PRO A 73 6.63 -7.79 -2.62
C PRO A 73 7.31 -6.47 -2.28
N ALA A 74 8.58 -6.54 -1.87
CA ALA A 74 9.36 -5.36 -1.49
C ALA A 74 9.45 -4.28 -2.58
N LYS A 75 9.44 -4.67 -3.87
CA LYS A 75 9.43 -3.75 -5.02
C LYS A 75 8.18 -2.87 -5.15
N TYR A 76 7.14 -3.14 -4.36
CA TYR A 76 5.94 -2.31 -4.26
C TYR A 76 5.74 -1.73 -2.85
N ASN A 77 6.68 -1.98 -1.94
CA ASN A 77 6.62 -1.55 -0.54
C ASN A 77 7.95 -0.91 -0.11
N GLN A 78 8.81 -1.65 0.60
CA GLN A 78 10.00 -1.11 1.25
C GLN A 78 11.04 -0.58 0.25
N LYS A 79 11.10 -1.18 -0.94
CA LYS A 79 11.99 -0.81 -2.04
C LYS A 79 11.13 -0.47 -3.25
N THR A 80 10.10 0.34 -3.03
CA THR A 80 9.10 0.57 -4.06
C THR A 80 9.71 1.16 -5.33
N GLU A 81 9.26 0.65 -6.46
CA GLU A 81 9.54 1.16 -7.81
C GLU A 81 8.32 1.92 -8.37
N LEU A 82 7.23 1.98 -7.60
CA LEU A 82 5.99 2.65 -8.02
C LEU A 82 6.13 4.15 -7.83
N ASN A 83 5.74 4.88 -8.88
CA ASN A 83 5.79 6.32 -8.92
C ASN A 83 4.46 6.88 -9.41
N ALA A 84 4.08 8.04 -8.89
CA ALA A 84 2.91 8.79 -9.32
C ALA A 84 3.22 10.28 -9.37
N LEU A 85 2.71 10.96 -10.40
CA LEU A 85 2.80 12.42 -10.52
C LEU A 85 1.43 13.02 -10.24
N VAL A 86 1.25 13.57 -9.04
CA VAL A 86 0.01 14.23 -8.62
C VAL A 86 -0.04 15.62 -9.23
N LYS A 87 -1.10 15.92 -9.98
CA LYS A 87 -1.30 17.21 -10.67
C LYS A 87 -2.44 18.01 -10.05
N SER A 88 -2.23 19.30 -9.84
CA SER A 88 -3.27 20.21 -9.34
C SER A 88 -4.42 20.38 -10.34
N GLY A 89 -5.66 20.48 -9.85
CA GLY A 89 -6.84 20.76 -10.67
C GLY A 89 -7.24 19.67 -11.67
N SER A 90 -6.72 18.45 -11.53
CA SER A 90 -6.99 17.34 -12.43
C SER A 90 -7.60 16.13 -11.70
N ASP A 91 -8.27 15.27 -12.46
CA ASP A 91 -8.75 13.99 -11.95
C ASP A 91 -7.57 13.00 -11.87
N ASN A 92 -6.93 12.97 -10.70
CA ASN A 92 -5.81 12.07 -10.43
C ASN A 92 -6.36 10.67 -10.13
N GLN A 93 -6.28 9.77 -11.10
CA GLN A 93 -6.60 8.35 -10.92
C GLN A 93 -5.34 7.50 -11.15
N PHE A 94 -4.85 6.87 -10.09
CA PHE A 94 -3.72 5.94 -10.16
C PHE A 94 -4.22 4.52 -9.85
N SER A 95 -4.08 3.63 -10.83
CA SER A 95 -4.37 2.21 -10.68
C SER A 95 -3.07 1.42 -10.73
N PHE A 96 -2.88 0.55 -9.74
CA PHE A 96 -1.73 -0.34 -9.65
C PHE A 96 -2.20 -1.80 -9.73
N ASP A 97 -1.67 -2.51 -10.72
CA ASP A 97 -1.84 -3.95 -10.89
C ASP A 97 -0.54 -4.65 -10.49
N LEU A 98 -0.54 -5.23 -9.30
CA LEU A 98 0.63 -5.81 -8.67
C LEU A 98 0.71 -7.33 -8.95
N SER A 99 1.92 -7.88 -8.96
CA SER A 99 2.13 -9.32 -9.09
C SER A 99 3.21 -9.85 -8.16
N ALA A 100 3.14 -11.15 -7.83
CA ALA A 100 4.19 -11.81 -7.05
C ALA A 100 5.54 -11.91 -7.81
N LYS A 101 5.49 -11.98 -9.15
CA LYS A 101 6.67 -11.96 -10.03
C LYS A 101 7.15 -10.54 -10.24
#